data_AF-A0A924MBF9-F1
#
_entry.id   AF-A0A924MBF9-F1
#
_cell.length_a   1.000
_cell.length_b   1.000
_cell.length_c   1.000
_cell.angle_alpha   90.00
_cell.angle_beta   90.00
_cell.angle_gamma   90.00
#
_symmetry.space_group_name_H-M   'P 1'
#
loop_
_entity.id
_entity.type
_entity.pdbx_description
1 polymer ?
#
loop_
_entity_poly.entity_id
_entity_poly.type
_entity_poly.pdbx_seq_one_letter_code
_entity_poly.pdbx_strand_id
1 'polypeptide(L)'
;MKPFAEQELPLAIEKVANGNNYLDFNLRHTITNDLFEKIITHKQSFWSKLFETDFKLTKRERLFIALASTSLVYKEIGELMHVEEETAQQMYNRLSKKLGLRSVKDLALFALQNGLAMQANFLFSNRNNMPY
;
A
#
# COMPACT_ATOMS: atom_id res chain seq x y z
N MET A 1 -26.14 -13.69 18.56
CA MET A 1 -24.73 -13.83 18.98
C MET A 1 -24.08 -12.43 19.06
N LYS A 2 -24.39 -11.64 20.10
CA LYS A 2 -23.70 -10.38 20.42
C LYS A 2 -22.56 -10.47 21.47
N PRO A 3 -22.49 -11.48 22.37
CA PRO A 3 -21.52 -11.43 23.47
C PRO A 3 -20.08 -11.81 23.07
N PHE A 4 -19.87 -12.36 21.86
CA PHE A 4 -18.54 -12.80 21.42
C PHE A 4 -17.65 -11.63 20.97
N ALA A 5 -18.21 -10.64 20.29
CA ALA A 5 -17.46 -9.47 19.82
C ALA A 5 -17.02 -8.54 20.97
N GLU A 6 -17.82 -8.47 22.04
CA GLU A 6 -17.53 -7.63 23.21
C GLU A 6 -16.32 -8.15 24.02
N GLN A 7 -16.00 -9.45 23.95
CA GLN A 7 -14.86 -10.05 24.65
C GLN A 7 -13.63 -10.22 23.76
N GLU A 8 -13.82 -10.42 22.46
CA GLU A 8 -12.70 -10.58 21.51
C GLU A 8 -11.95 -9.28 21.25
N LEU A 9 -12.65 -8.14 21.17
CA LEU A 9 -11.99 -6.86 20.91
C LEU A 9 -11.00 -6.45 22.03
N PRO A 10 -11.37 -6.51 23.33
CA PRO A 10 -10.41 -6.27 24.42
C PRO A 10 -9.19 -7.19 24.36
N LEU A 11 -9.38 -8.48 24.06
CA LEU A 11 -8.31 -9.46 23.98
C LEU A 11 -7.38 -9.20 22.78
N ALA A 12 -7.93 -8.77 21.65
CA ALA A 12 -7.16 -8.35 20.50
C ALA A 12 -6.29 -7.12 20.81
N ILE A 13 -6.89 -6.11 21.46
CA ILE A 13 -6.18 -4.89 21.86
C ILE A 13 -5.06 -5.23 22.85
N GLU A 14 -5.33 -6.04 23.86
CA GLU A 14 -4.34 -6.46 24.85
C GLU A 14 -3.15 -7.20 24.20
N LYS A 15 -3.43 -8.16 23.30
CA LYS A 15 -2.37 -8.89 22.59
C LYS A 15 -1.48 -7.96 21.76
N VAL A 16 -2.09 -7.05 21.00
CA VAL A 16 -1.35 -6.10 20.16
C VAL A 16 -0.58 -5.09 21.01
N ALA A 17 -1.16 -4.61 22.11
CA ALA A 17 -0.50 -3.68 23.03
C ALA A 17 0.75 -4.30 23.67
N ASN A 18 0.74 -5.61 23.92
CA ASN A 18 1.88 -6.38 24.41
C ASN A 18 2.89 -6.77 23.30
N GLY A 19 2.73 -6.25 22.08
CA GLY A 19 3.63 -6.53 20.95
C GLY A 19 3.43 -7.90 20.29
N ASN A 20 2.36 -8.62 20.64
CA ASN A 20 2.02 -9.90 20.02
C ASN A 20 1.10 -9.71 18.82
N ASN A 21 1.18 -10.64 17.87
CA ASN A 21 0.23 -10.66 16.76
C ASN A 21 -1.10 -11.31 17.18
N TYR A 22 -2.20 -10.79 16.63
CA TYR A 22 -3.53 -11.33 16.86
C TYR A 22 -4.14 -11.86 15.55
N LEU A 23 -4.62 -13.10 15.59
CA LEU A 23 -5.44 -13.71 14.54
C LEU A 23 -6.88 -13.84 15.08
N ASP A 24 -7.82 -13.26 14.34
CA ASP A 24 -9.25 -13.33 14.62
C ASP A 24 -9.69 -14.78 14.80
N PHE A 25 -10.50 -15.03 15.83
CA PHE A 25 -10.98 -16.37 16.16
C PHE A 25 -11.61 -17.09 14.95
N ASN A 26 -12.39 -16.36 14.13
CA ASN A 26 -13.05 -16.90 12.95
C ASN A 26 -12.07 -17.25 11.83
N LEU A 27 -10.81 -16.84 11.90
CA LEU A 27 -9.81 -17.18 10.90
C LEU A 27 -8.91 -18.34 11.35
N ARG A 28 -8.93 -18.73 12.63
CA ARG A 28 -8.04 -19.76 13.19
C ARG A 28 -8.29 -21.17 12.66
N HIS A 29 -9.49 -21.45 12.17
CA HIS A 29 -9.80 -22.73 11.53
C HIS A 29 -9.36 -22.80 10.06
N THR A 30 -9.11 -21.64 9.44
CA THR A 30 -8.73 -21.51 8.03
C THR A 30 -7.24 -21.27 7.87
N ILE A 31 -6.64 -20.50 8.80
CA ILE A 31 -5.23 -20.12 8.76
C ILE A 31 -4.53 -20.84 9.91
N THR A 32 -3.65 -21.78 9.57
CA THR A 32 -2.81 -22.48 10.54
C THR A 32 -1.81 -21.51 11.18
N ASN A 33 -1.39 -21.76 12.42
CA ASN A 33 -0.43 -20.90 13.11
C ASN A 33 0.89 -20.77 12.34
N ASP A 34 1.38 -21.86 11.71
CA ASP A 34 2.59 -21.81 10.86
C ASP A 34 2.42 -20.89 9.65
N LEU A 35 1.26 -20.93 8.98
CA LEU A 35 0.95 -20.02 7.88
C LEU A 35 0.82 -18.57 8.36
N PHE A 36 0.17 -18.35 9.52
CA PHE A 36 0.02 -17.03 10.12
C PHE A 36 1.37 -16.40 10.44
N GLU A 37 2.25 -17.13 11.12
CA GLU A 37 3.60 -16.65 11.43
C GLU A 37 4.41 -16.38 10.16
N LYS A 38 4.35 -17.27 9.15
CA LYS A 38 5.00 -17.03 7.85
C LYS A 38 4.52 -15.74 7.19
N ILE A 39 3.21 -15.47 7.18
CA ILE A 39 2.65 -14.23 6.62
C ILE A 39 3.20 -13.01 7.35
N ILE A 40 3.29 -13.07 8.68
CA ILE A 40 3.75 -11.94 9.49
C ILE A 40 5.25 -11.71 9.31
N THR A 41 6.06 -12.76 9.41
CA THR A 41 7.51 -12.66 9.21
C THR A 41 7.83 -12.17 7.80
N HIS A 42 7.10 -12.66 6.79
CA HIS A 42 7.27 -12.20 5.42
C HIS A 42 6.90 -10.72 5.27
N LYS A 43 5.76 -10.29 5.84
CA LYS A 43 5.38 -8.88 5.86
C LYS A 43 6.41 -8.03 6.61
N GLN A 44 6.85 -8.42 7.80
CA GLN A 44 7.81 -7.65 8.59
C GLN A 44 9.15 -7.51 7.86
N SER A 45 9.69 -8.60 7.29
CA SER A 45 10.93 -8.56 6.49
C SER A 45 10.77 -7.73 5.21
N PHE A 46 9.61 -7.79 4.58
CA PHE A 46 9.30 -7.00 3.40
C PHE A 46 9.21 -5.51 3.72
N TRP A 47 8.49 -5.15 4.79
CA TRP A 47 8.36 -3.76 5.25
C TRP A 47 9.70 -3.22 5.75
N SER A 48 10.50 -4.00 6.49
CA SER A 48 11.82 -3.55 6.95
C SER A 48 12.75 -3.24 5.76
N LYS A 49 12.81 -4.12 4.77
CA LYS A 49 13.57 -3.89 3.53
C LYS A 49 13.07 -2.67 2.74
N LEU A 50 11.75 -2.46 2.71
CA LEU A 50 11.18 -1.27 2.07
C LEU A 50 11.57 0.02 2.81
N PHE A 51 11.55 0.02 4.14
CA PHE A 51 11.95 1.20 4.92
C PHE A 51 13.48 1.40 4.97
N GLU A 52 14.25 0.36 4.66
CA GLU A 52 15.70 0.41 4.43
C GLU A 52 16.07 0.93 3.02
N THR A 53 15.12 1.09 2.09
CA THR A 53 15.46 1.61 0.76
C THR A 53 15.99 3.04 0.83
N ASP A 54 17.26 3.19 0.43
CA ASP A 54 18.10 4.39 0.50
C ASP A 54 17.58 5.64 -0.24
N PHE A 55 16.45 5.56 -0.95
CA PHE A 55 16.02 6.61 -1.86
C PHE A 55 15.45 7.86 -1.17
N LYS A 56 15.40 7.92 0.17
CA LYS A 56 14.86 9.05 0.97
C LYS A 56 13.60 9.65 0.33
N LEU A 57 12.60 8.80 0.07
CA LEU A 57 11.34 9.24 -0.52
C LEU A 57 10.50 9.98 0.53
N THR A 58 9.89 11.10 0.14
CA THR A 58 8.91 11.80 0.98
C THR A 58 7.58 11.03 1.02
N LYS A 59 6.70 11.34 1.98
CA LYS A 59 5.34 10.76 2.03
C LYS A 59 4.57 11.03 0.73
N ARG A 60 4.71 12.24 0.17
CA ARG A 60 4.03 12.66 -1.06
C ARG A 60 4.57 11.94 -2.29
N GLU A 61 5.88 11.74 -2.35
CA GLU A 61 6.53 10.94 -3.41
C GLU A 61 6.09 9.47 -3.36
N ARG A 62 6.03 8.87 -2.17
CA ARG A 62 5.52 7.49 -2.01
C ARG A 62 4.07 7.35 -2.47
N LEU A 63 3.21 8.31 -2.10
CA LEU A 63 1.82 8.33 -2.55
C LEU A 63 1.74 8.40 -4.08
N PHE A 64 2.51 9.29 -4.70
CA PHE A 64 2.56 9.38 -6.16
C PHE A 64 3.01 8.07 -6.80
N ILE A 65 4.08 7.43 -6.29
CA ILE A 65 4.57 6.16 -6.83
C ILE A 65 3.51 5.06 -6.73
N ALA A 66 2.81 4.98 -5.60
CA ALA A 66 1.72 4.03 -5.41
C ALA A 66 0.61 4.26 -6.46
N LEU A 67 0.15 5.50 -6.64
CA LEU A 67 -0.87 5.86 -7.63
C LEU A 67 -0.40 5.60 -9.07
N ALA A 68 0.80 6.04 -9.43
CA ALA A 68 1.38 5.89 -10.76
C ALA A 68 1.73 4.44 -11.11
N SER A 69 1.79 3.53 -10.13
CA SER A 69 1.94 2.09 -10.36
C SER A 69 0.64 1.38 -10.75
N THR A 70 -0.49 2.11 -10.78
CA THR A 70 -1.79 1.61 -11.23
C THR A 70 -2.06 1.99 -12.69
N SER A 71 -3.29 1.78 -13.17
CA SER A 71 -3.71 2.20 -14.52
C SER A 71 -4.18 3.66 -14.60
N LEU A 72 -3.96 4.48 -13.57
CA LEU A 72 -4.42 5.86 -13.53
C LEU A 72 -3.61 6.76 -14.48
N VAL A 73 -4.27 7.73 -15.11
CA VAL A 73 -3.61 8.78 -15.90
C VAL A 73 -3.26 9.99 -15.02
N TYR A 74 -2.34 10.85 -15.46
CA TYR A 74 -1.85 11.98 -14.64
C TYR A 74 -2.95 12.91 -14.14
N LYS A 75 -4.01 13.12 -14.94
CA LYS A 75 -5.20 13.86 -14.52
C LYS A 75 -5.86 13.26 -13.27
N GLU A 76 -6.13 11.95 -13.28
CA GLU A 76 -6.76 11.24 -12.16
C GLU A 76 -5.85 11.20 -10.93
N ILE A 77 -4.53 11.05 -11.15
CA ILE A 77 -3.54 11.13 -10.06
C ILE A 77 -3.55 12.54 -9.46
N GLY A 78 -3.62 13.58 -10.28
CA GLY A 78 -3.74 14.96 -9.83
C GLY A 78 -4.96 15.19 -8.96
N GLU A 79 -6.13 14.74 -9.43
CA GLU A 79 -7.39 14.80 -8.67
C GLU A 79 -7.28 14.12 -7.29
N LEU A 80 -6.73 12.90 -7.24
CA LEU A 80 -6.53 12.16 -5.98
C LEU A 80 -5.50 12.78 -5.04
N MET A 81 -4.51 13.49 -5.59
CA MET A 81 -3.47 14.17 -4.81
C MET A 81 -3.76 15.65 -4.53
N HIS A 82 -4.93 16.13 -4.97
CA HIS A 82 -5.35 17.54 -4.95
C HIS A 82 -4.32 18.49 -5.57
N VAL A 83 -3.87 18.17 -6.79
CA VAL A 83 -2.97 18.99 -7.62
C VAL A 83 -3.40 18.99 -9.07
N GLU A 84 -2.90 19.95 -9.84
CA GLU A 84 -3.09 19.98 -11.29
C GLU A 84 -2.36 18.82 -11.98
N GLU A 85 -2.88 18.39 -13.13
CA GLU A 85 -2.29 17.33 -13.97
C GLU A 85 -0.81 17.61 -14.28
N GLU A 86 -0.46 18.86 -14.60
CA GLU A 86 0.91 19.26 -14.87
C GLU A 86 1.82 19.02 -13.64
N THR A 87 1.31 19.28 -12.44
CA THR A 87 2.06 19.01 -11.21
C THR A 87 2.32 17.52 -11.03
N ALA A 88 1.34 16.66 -11.31
CA ALA A 88 1.53 15.20 -11.29
C ALA A 88 2.60 14.75 -12.31
N GLN A 89 2.59 15.33 -13.52
CA GLN A 89 3.61 15.04 -14.53
C GLN A 89 5.01 15.53 -14.11
N GLN A 90 5.11 16.71 -13.51
CA GLN A 90 6.36 17.23 -12.96
C GLN A 90 6.87 16.36 -11.78
N MET A 91 5.98 15.82 -10.96
CA MET A 91 6.34 14.86 -9.91
C MET A 91 6.97 13.59 -10.50
N TYR A 92 6.38 13.02 -11.56
CA TYR A 92 7.01 11.92 -12.29
C TYR A 92 8.41 12.29 -12.79
N ASN A 93 8.56 13.46 -13.43
CA ASN A 93 9.85 13.90 -13.97
C ASN A 93 10.95 14.06 -12.91
N ARG A 94 10.59 14.48 -11.69
CA ARG A 94 11.53 14.58 -10.57
C ARG A 94 11.88 13.19 -10.02
N LEU A 95 10.88 12.33 -9.88
CA LEU A 95 11.04 10.97 -9.38
C LEU A 95 11.84 10.09 -10.34
N SER A 96 11.60 10.18 -11.64
CA SER A 96 12.34 9.42 -12.65
C SER A 96 13.83 9.77 -12.63
N LYS A 97 14.18 11.05 -12.49
CA LYS A 97 15.57 11.49 -12.29
C LYS A 97 16.16 10.99 -10.97
N LYS A 98 15.42 11.12 -9.87
CA LYS A 98 15.85 10.69 -8.53
C LYS A 98 16.11 9.17 -8.44
N LEU A 99 15.32 8.39 -9.17
CA LEU A 99 15.35 6.92 -9.14
C LEU A 99 16.06 6.30 -10.36
N GLY A 100 16.54 7.11 -11.30
CA GLY A 100 17.20 6.63 -12.53
C GLY A 100 16.27 5.87 -13.49
N LEU A 101 14.97 6.17 -13.48
CA LEU A 101 13.95 5.49 -14.27
C LEU A 101 13.83 6.10 -15.67
N ARG A 102 13.62 5.27 -16.69
CA ARG A 102 13.50 5.71 -18.09
C ARG A 102 12.05 5.80 -18.54
N SER A 103 11.15 5.10 -17.86
CA SER A 103 9.73 5.03 -18.23
C SER A 103 8.79 4.91 -17.02
N VAL A 104 7.51 5.19 -17.24
CA VAL A 104 6.44 4.97 -16.24
C VAL A 104 6.32 3.48 -15.91
N LYS A 105 6.61 2.59 -16.88
CA LYS A 105 6.66 1.15 -16.64
C LYS A 105 7.80 0.78 -15.68
N ASP A 106 8.94 1.43 -15.78
CA ASP A 106 10.05 1.24 -14.84
C ASP A 106 9.64 1.70 -13.43
N LEU A 107 8.86 2.78 -13.32
CA LEU A 107 8.30 3.23 -12.05
C LEU A 107 7.33 2.22 -11.46
N ALA A 108 6.44 1.65 -12.27
CA ALA A 108 5.52 0.61 -11.81
C ALA A 108 6.27 -0.64 -11.35
N LEU A 109 7.32 -1.05 -12.08
CA LEU A 109 8.17 -2.18 -11.71
C LEU A 109 8.95 -1.90 -10.42
N PHE A 110 9.51 -0.70 -10.30
CA PHE A 110 10.15 -0.23 -9.07
C PHE A 110 9.16 -0.26 -7.89
N ALA A 111 7.95 0.25 -8.08
CA ALA A 111 6.92 0.26 -7.05
C ALA A 111 6.53 -1.16 -6.61
N LEU A 112 6.47 -2.11 -7.54
CA LEU A 112 6.18 -3.52 -7.24
C LEU A 112 7.33 -4.18 -6.48
N GLN A 113 8.57 -4.06 -6.98
CA GLN A 113 9.78 -4.64 -6.38
C GLN A 113 10.02 -4.12 -4.96
N ASN A 114 9.65 -2.87 -4.71
CA ASN A 114 9.78 -2.22 -3.42
C ASN A 114 8.46 -2.21 -2.63
N GLY A 115 7.38 -2.85 -3.07
CA GLY A 115 6.13 -2.90 -2.27
C GLY A 115 5.35 -1.61 -2.08
N LEU A 116 5.72 -0.55 -2.80
CA LEU A 116 4.97 0.71 -2.84
C LEU A 116 3.64 0.53 -3.59
N ALA A 117 3.55 -0.45 -4.49
CA ALA A 117 2.32 -0.77 -5.21
C ALA A 117 1.22 -1.39 -4.32
N MET A 118 1.58 -2.07 -3.22
CA MET A 118 0.59 -2.70 -2.32
C MET A 118 -0.28 -1.69 -1.57
N GLN A 119 0.14 -0.42 -1.51
CA GLN A 119 -0.58 0.65 -0.81
C GLN A 119 -1.71 1.25 -1.67
N ALA A 120 -1.72 0.98 -2.98
CA ALA A 120 -2.73 1.46 -3.90
C ALA A 120 -3.96 0.54 -3.89
N ASN A 121 -4.61 0.38 -2.74
CA ASN A 121 -5.87 -0.36 -2.67
C ASN A 121 -7.03 0.59 -3.10
N PHE A 122 -7.11 0.90 -4.39
CA PHE A 122 -8.23 1.63 -4.95
C PHE A 122 -9.34 0.65 -5.30
N LEU A 123 -10.39 0.65 -4.48
CA LEU A 123 -11.67 0.06 -4.85
C LEU A 123 -12.11 0.72 -6.17
N PHE A 124 -12.38 -0.10 -7.19
CA PHE A 124 -12.92 0.34 -8.47
C PHE A 124 -14.33 0.94 -8.28
N SER A 125 -14.44 2.15 -7.75
CA SER A 125 -15.68 2.91 -7.77
C SER A 125 -15.80 3.62 -9.12
N ASN A 126 -16.70 3.10 -9.96
CA ASN A 126 -17.32 3.77 -11.12
C ASN A 126 -16.43 4.17 -12.30
N ARG A 127 -16.12 3.21 -13.19
CA ARG A 127 -15.83 3.49 -14.61
C ARG A 127 -17.09 3.56 -15.50
N ASN A 128 -18.27 3.84 -14.93
CA ASN A 128 -19.55 3.80 -15.67
C ASN A 128 -20.17 5.18 -15.98
N ASN A 129 -19.49 6.31 -15.76
CA ASN A 129 -20.10 7.65 -15.96
C ASN A 129 -19.16 8.67 -16.62
N MET A 130 -18.59 8.36 -17.79
CA MET A 130 -18.04 9.37 -18.69
C MET A 130 -18.57 9.09 -20.11
N PRO A 131 -19.33 10.02 -20.73
CA PRO A 131 -19.71 9.90 -22.12
C PRO A 131 -18.47 10.15 -22.99
N TYR A 132 -18.28 9.31 -24.01
CA TYR A 132 -17.36 9.58 -25.11
C TYR A 132 -17.78 10.83 -25.89
#